data_AF-A0A1G3KIM8-F1
#
_entry.id   AF-A0A1G3KIM8-F1
#
_cell.length_a   1.000
_cell.length_b   1.000
_cell.length_c   1.000
_cell.angle_alpha   90.00
_cell.angle_beta   90.00
_cell.angle_gamma   90.00
#
_symmetry.space_group_name_H-M   'P 1'
#
loop_
_entity.id
_entity.type
_entity.pdbx_description
1 polymer ?
#
loop_
_entity_poly.entity_id
_entity_poly.type
_entity_poly.pdbx_seq_one_letter_code
_entity_poly.pdbx_strand_id
1 'polypeptide(L)'
;MDKFGRENKSLVFIGIKFLFFVSLFPKKEKQKRKKKRMKKYNILYLLKKQPIKLTKTNDFQTLISIFNASTELKKAHFNRKCYSIINNCKISYQNLERFYKIFRLPKNSFFPLFFKLKKDYLNQKVKKRDEIKKYIFEKMNILPDNIKKYIRNLAKYEINIIKSKKIKVWSKILYPKTKKQANLILNYKKKDWILLFDKFSEEIKKEYKNTDEKYLQKLISLFILDLDIKKYSLEEINKQYRILSKKYHPDLGGNSYDFNLLQKARSVFFN
;
A
#
# COMPACT_ATOMS: atom_id res chain seq x y z
N MET A 1 18.64 -31.65 27.21
CA MET A 1 19.62 -31.74 26.12
C MET A 1 18.83 -31.80 24.82
N ASP A 2 18.83 -30.89 23.86
CA ASP A 2 19.35 -29.53 23.70
C ASP A 2 18.45 -28.85 22.65
N LYS A 3 17.79 -27.74 23.00
CA LYS A 3 17.99 -26.40 22.40
C LYS A 3 18.14 -26.38 20.87
N PHE A 4 17.02 -26.21 20.15
CA PHE A 4 17.05 -25.50 18.86
C PHE A 4 16.53 -24.08 19.05
N GLY A 5 17.49 -23.17 18.96
CA GLY A 5 17.38 -21.78 19.31
C GLY A 5 16.56 -20.96 18.32
N ARG A 6 15.93 -19.96 18.90
CA ARG A 6 15.40 -18.78 18.22
C ARG A 6 16.56 -18.00 17.62
N GLU A 7 16.58 -17.83 16.30
CA GLU A 7 17.33 -16.72 15.69
C GLU A 7 16.35 -15.68 15.15
N ASN A 8 16.09 -14.69 16.00
CA ASN A 8 15.64 -13.37 15.60
C ASN A 8 16.73 -12.72 14.74
N LYS A 9 16.55 -12.67 13.42
CA LYS A 9 17.29 -11.74 12.57
C LYS A 9 16.47 -10.48 12.34
N SER A 10 16.72 -9.54 13.26
CA SER A 10 16.56 -8.10 13.12
C SER A 10 16.90 -7.63 11.71
N LEU A 11 15.90 -7.17 10.96
CA LEU A 11 16.12 -6.39 9.75
C LEU A 11 16.57 -4.98 10.19
N VAL A 12 17.90 -4.84 10.18
CA VAL A 12 18.66 -3.64 10.49
C VAL A 12 18.17 -2.47 9.61
N PHE A 13 17.65 -1.45 10.29
CA PHE A 13 17.39 -0.13 9.75
C PHE A 13 18.75 0.55 9.48
N ILE A 14 19.31 0.33 8.28
CA ILE A 14 20.49 1.09 7.84
C ILE A 14 20.01 2.46 7.35
N GLY A 15 20.21 3.45 8.21
CA GLY A 15 20.28 4.86 7.88
C GLY A 15 21.71 5.23 7.50
N ILE A 16 21.88 5.84 6.32
CA ILE A 16 23.12 6.49 5.90
C ILE A 16 22.73 7.85 5.29
N LYS A 17 23.30 8.91 5.88
CA LYS A 17 23.41 10.28 5.38
C LYS A 17 24.48 10.34 4.28
N PHE A 18 24.30 11.18 3.26
CA PHE A 18 25.26 12.07 2.57
C PHE A 18 24.61 12.52 1.23
N LEU A 19 24.27 13.81 1.04
CA LEU A 19 25.07 14.98 0.59
C LEU A 19 25.30 15.04 -0.94
N PHE A 20 24.83 16.17 -1.50
CA PHE A 20 25.10 16.83 -2.78
C PHE A 20 24.97 16.08 -4.12
N PHE A 21 24.03 16.55 -4.94
CA PHE A 21 24.35 17.01 -6.30
C PHE A 21 23.43 18.18 -6.67
N VAL A 22 24.04 19.36 -6.79
CA VAL A 22 23.47 20.57 -7.39
C VAL A 22 23.55 20.38 -8.90
N SER A 23 22.44 20.50 -9.61
CA SER A 23 22.45 20.68 -11.07
C SER A 23 21.40 21.70 -11.47
N LEU A 24 21.85 22.58 -12.36
CA LEU A 24 21.22 23.82 -12.77
C LEU A 24 19.87 23.57 -13.44
N PHE A 25 18.81 24.11 -12.84
CA PHE A 25 17.54 24.31 -13.53
C PHE A 25 17.48 25.75 -14.05
N PRO A 26 17.04 25.97 -15.30
CA PRO A 26 16.84 27.31 -15.85
C PRO A 26 15.86 28.09 -14.97
N LYS A 27 16.22 29.35 -14.67
CA LYS A 27 15.41 30.30 -13.90
C LYS A 27 14.08 30.51 -14.62
N LYS A 28 13.04 29.76 -14.22
CA LYS A 28 11.66 30.05 -14.61
C LYS A 28 11.30 31.44 -14.11
N GLU A 29 10.91 32.32 -15.03
CA GLU A 29 10.37 33.64 -14.74
C GLU A 29 9.31 33.54 -13.65
N LYS A 30 9.52 34.31 -12.57
CA LYS A 30 8.63 34.36 -11.41
C LYS A 30 7.34 35.07 -11.79
N GLN A 31 6.42 34.36 -12.42
CA GLN A 31 5.02 34.80 -12.50
C GLN A 31 4.55 35.12 -11.07
N LYS A 32 4.16 36.37 -10.83
CA LYS A 32 3.59 36.86 -9.56
C LYS A 32 2.32 36.03 -9.24
N ARG A 33 2.49 34.91 -8.55
CA ARG A 33 1.39 34.08 -8.06
C ARG A 33 0.53 34.96 -7.16
N LYS A 34 -0.68 35.31 -7.60
CA LYS A 34 -1.70 35.98 -6.78
C LYS A 34 -1.74 35.29 -5.41
N LYS A 35 -1.43 36.01 -4.33
CA LYS A 35 -1.43 35.49 -2.96
C LYS A 35 -2.84 34.94 -2.67
N LYS A 36 -3.03 33.62 -2.77
CA LYS A 36 -4.27 32.95 -2.37
C LYS A 36 -4.55 33.35 -0.93
N ARG A 37 -5.69 34.01 -0.68
CA ARG A 37 -6.15 34.37 0.68
C ARG A 37 -6.06 33.11 1.56
N MET A 38 -5.31 33.21 2.65
CA MET A 38 -5.13 32.08 3.56
C MET A 38 -6.50 31.70 4.15
N LYS A 39 -6.91 30.44 3.96
CA LYS A 39 -8.14 29.93 4.58
C LYS A 39 -8.04 30.09 6.10
N LYS A 40 -9.02 30.77 6.70
CA LYS A 40 -9.17 30.86 8.15
C LYS A 40 -9.83 29.57 8.65
N TYR A 41 -9.22 28.92 9.64
CA TYR A 41 -9.78 27.75 10.31
C TYR A 41 -10.34 28.20 11.66
N ASN A 42 -11.49 27.68 12.08
CA ASN A 42 -12.11 27.97 13.38
C ASN A 42 -12.67 26.67 13.99
N ILE A 43 -13.16 26.73 15.24
CA ILE A 43 -13.73 25.56 15.93
C ILE A 43 -14.92 24.99 15.15
N LEU A 44 -15.81 25.85 14.64
CA LEU A 44 -16.96 25.40 13.86
C LEU A 44 -16.54 24.59 12.62
N TYR A 45 -15.50 25.05 11.91
CA TYR A 45 -14.94 24.32 10.77
C TYR A 45 -14.33 22.99 11.20
N LEU A 46 -13.63 22.95 12.34
CA LEU A 46 -13.10 21.72 12.92
C LEU A 46 -14.23 20.71 13.21
N LEU A 47 -15.32 21.15 13.85
CA LEU A 47 -16.48 20.30 14.15
C LEU A 47 -17.16 19.79 12.88
N LYS A 48 -17.41 20.67 11.90
CA LYS A 48 -18.03 20.30 10.60
C LYS A 48 -17.22 19.30 9.78
N LYS A 49 -15.90 19.24 9.97
CA LYS A 49 -15.01 18.32 9.24
C LYS A 49 -14.80 16.98 9.95
N GLN A 50 -15.52 16.71 11.04
CA GLN A 50 -15.41 15.43 11.73
C GLN A 50 -16.14 14.29 10.97
N PRO A 51 -15.66 13.04 11.09
CA PRO A 51 -16.30 11.88 10.47
C PRO A 51 -17.72 11.64 11.03
N ILE A 52 -18.66 11.22 10.18
CA ILE A 52 -20.07 10.97 10.55
C ILE A 52 -20.20 10.00 11.74
N LYS A 53 -19.33 8.98 11.83
CA LYS A 53 -19.36 8.04 12.97
C LYS A 53 -19.08 8.74 14.30
N LEU A 54 -18.18 9.72 14.28
CA LEU A 54 -17.78 10.50 15.44
C LEU A 54 -18.92 11.44 15.83
N THR A 55 -19.57 12.06 14.84
CA THR A 55 -20.64 13.05 15.09
C THR A 55 -21.91 12.46 15.71
N LYS A 56 -22.10 11.13 15.64
CA LYS A 56 -23.25 10.44 16.24
C LYS A 56 -23.06 10.07 17.71
N THR A 57 -21.86 10.26 18.27
CA THR A 57 -21.58 9.91 19.67
C THR A 57 -22.12 10.96 20.65
N ASN A 58 -22.54 10.54 21.84
CA ASN A 58 -23.01 11.47 22.88
C ASN A 58 -21.94 12.48 23.28
N ASP A 59 -20.68 12.05 23.42
CA ASP A 59 -19.54 12.93 23.70
C ASP A 59 -19.39 14.04 22.65
N PHE A 60 -19.74 13.77 21.38
CA PHE A 60 -19.71 14.79 20.34
C PHE A 60 -20.85 15.80 20.48
N GLN A 61 -22.03 15.37 20.93
CA GLN A 61 -23.12 16.30 21.27
C GLN A 61 -22.70 17.20 22.44
N THR A 62 -22.05 16.64 23.46
CA THR A 62 -21.46 17.41 24.57
C THR A 62 -20.46 18.44 24.06
N LEU A 63 -19.59 18.09 23.10
CA LEU A 63 -18.68 19.05 22.46
C LEU A 63 -19.40 20.20 21.75
N ILE A 64 -20.52 19.91 21.07
CA ILE A 64 -21.34 20.93 20.42
C ILE A 64 -21.96 21.85 21.48
N SER A 65 -22.50 21.30 22.57
CA SER A 65 -23.06 22.09 23.68
C SER A 65 -22.02 23.02 24.31
N ILE A 66 -20.82 22.51 24.61
CA ILE A 66 -19.71 23.32 25.13
C ILE A 66 -19.34 24.45 24.15
N PHE A 67 -19.25 24.13 22.85
CA PHE A 67 -18.97 25.13 21.83
C PHE A 67 -20.06 26.20 21.74
N ASN A 68 -21.32 25.81 21.80
CA ASN A 68 -22.45 26.73 21.72
C ASN A 68 -22.54 27.64 22.96
N ALA A 69 -22.17 27.14 24.13
CA ALA A 69 -22.13 27.93 25.37
C ALA A 69 -20.95 28.91 25.44
N SER A 70 -19.80 28.59 24.82
CA SER A 70 -18.59 29.41 24.93
C SER A 70 -18.46 30.46 23.82
N THR A 71 -18.49 31.74 24.19
CA THR A 71 -18.22 32.87 23.27
C THR A 71 -16.76 32.91 22.81
N GLU A 72 -15.82 32.54 23.69
CA GLU A 72 -14.38 32.47 23.38
C GLU A 72 -14.09 31.45 22.27
N LEU A 73 -14.68 30.26 22.34
CA LEU A 73 -14.49 29.22 21.32
C LEU A 73 -15.06 29.64 19.96
N LYS A 74 -16.16 30.39 19.94
CA LYS A 74 -16.76 30.92 18.70
C LYS A 74 -15.83 31.93 18.01
N LYS A 75 -15.10 32.74 18.80
CA LYS A 75 -14.12 33.73 18.30
C LYS A 75 -12.75 33.13 17.99
N ALA A 76 -12.44 31.94 18.52
CA ALA A 76 -11.15 31.31 18.34
C ALA A 76 -10.85 30.96 16.86
N HIS A 77 -9.68 31.39 16.39
CA HIS A 77 -9.19 31.13 15.05
C HIS A 77 -7.86 30.38 15.08
N PHE A 78 -7.66 29.53 14.08
CA PHE A 78 -6.46 28.72 13.94
C PHE A 78 -5.73 29.05 12.65
N ASN A 79 -4.40 29.08 12.74
CA ASN A 79 -3.58 28.86 11.56
C ASN A 79 -3.63 27.37 11.15
N ARG A 80 -3.18 27.07 9.92
CA ARG A 80 -3.19 25.71 9.38
C ARG A 80 -2.41 24.71 10.24
N LYS A 81 -1.31 25.14 10.86
CA LYS A 81 -0.47 24.28 11.71
C LYS A 81 -1.23 23.84 12.95
N CYS A 82 -1.84 24.77 13.68
CA CYS A 82 -2.68 24.52 14.84
C CYS A 82 -3.83 23.57 14.49
N TYR A 83 -4.59 23.88 13.44
CA TYR A 83 -5.67 23.02 12.95
C TYR A 83 -5.20 21.59 12.66
N SER A 84 -4.06 21.44 11.98
CA SER A 84 -3.50 20.12 11.65
C SER A 84 -3.10 19.34 12.90
N ILE A 85 -2.54 20.01 13.90
CA ILE A 85 -2.19 19.37 15.17
C ILE A 85 -3.45 18.92 15.91
N ILE A 86 -4.47 19.79 16.00
CA ILE A 86 -5.74 19.50 16.67
C ILE A 86 -6.44 18.32 16.00
N ASN A 87 -6.66 18.43 14.69
CA ASN A 87 -7.42 17.43 13.93
C ASN A 87 -6.72 16.06 13.85
N ASN A 88 -5.40 16.01 13.98
CA ASN A 88 -4.64 14.75 13.99
C ASN A 88 -4.26 14.28 15.42
N CYS A 89 -4.69 14.99 16.46
CA CYS A 89 -4.39 14.71 17.87
C CYS A 89 -2.91 14.43 18.15
N LYS A 90 -2.01 15.24 17.59
CA LYS A 90 -0.56 15.07 17.77
C LYS A 90 -0.02 15.63 19.09
N ILE A 91 -0.88 15.84 20.09
CA ILE A 91 -0.52 16.43 21.39
C ILE A 91 -0.70 15.38 22.47
N SER A 92 0.32 15.21 23.31
CA SER A 92 0.19 14.46 24.56
C SER A 92 -0.46 15.33 25.64
N TYR A 93 -1.14 14.70 26.59
CA TYR A 93 -1.83 15.40 27.68
C TYR A 93 -0.92 16.37 28.45
N GLN A 94 0.32 15.93 28.72
CA GLN A 94 1.37 16.73 29.38
C GLN A 94 1.71 18.04 28.65
N ASN A 95 1.51 18.09 27.32
CA ASN A 95 1.87 19.24 26.50
C ASN A 95 0.68 20.18 26.24
N LEU A 96 -0.49 19.92 26.83
CA LEU A 96 -1.72 20.66 26.54
C LEU A 96 -1.63 22.13 26.97
N GLU A 97 -1.05 22.42 28.12
CA GLU A 97 -0.87 23.81 28.59
C GLU A 97 0.05 24.60 27.67
N ARG A 98 1.19 24.01 27.29
CA ARG A 98 2.13 24.60 26.34
C ARG A 98 1.46 24.82 24.99
N PHE A 99 0.60 23.90 24.57
CA PHE A 99 -0.18 24.03 23.34
C PHE A 99 -1.14 25.22 23.38
N TYR A 100 -1.86 25.42 24.49
CA TYR A 100 -2.71 26.61 24.68
C TYR A 100 -1.91 27.91 24.60
N LYS A 101 -0.75 27.97 25.27
CA LYS A 101 0.12 29.16 25.24
C LYS A 101 0.63 29.47 23.83
N ILE A 102 1.18 28.47 23.12
CA ILE A 102 1.77 28.65 21.78
C ILE A 102 0.74 29.13 20.76
N PHE A 103 -0.48 28.58 20.81
CA PHE A 103 -1.52 28.89 19.83
C PHE A 103 -2.56 29.90 20.34
N ARG A 104 -2.34 30.47 21.53
CA ARG A 104 -3.23 31.44 22.19
C ARG A 104 -4.69 30.97 22.22
N LEU A 105 -4.89 29.72 22.63
CA LEU A 105 -6.22 29.10 22.68
C LEU A 105 -6.85 29.27 24.06
N PRO A 106 -8.19 29.41 24.14
CA PRO A 106 -8.87 29.46 25.42
C PRO A 106 -8.72 28.13 26.17
N LYS A 107 -8.46 28.22 27.47
CA LYS A 107 -8.39 27.05 28.38
C LYS A 107 -9.82 26.58 28.66
N ASN A 108 -10.34 25.73 27.78
CA ASN A 108 -11.71 25.27 27.84
C ASN A 108 -11.78 23.73 27.84
N SER A 109 -12.79 23.16 28.51
CA SER A 109 -13.06 21.71 28.56
C SER A 109 -13.32 21.07 27.19
N PHE A 110 -13.62 21.89 26.18
CA PHE A 110 -13.73 21.48 24.78
C PHE A 110 -12.49 20.72 24.28
N PHE A 111 -11.28 21.25 24.51
CA PHE A 111 -10.09 20.66 23.91
C PHE A 111 -9.72 19.30 24.51
N PRO A 112 -9.68 19.10 25.85
CA PRO A 112 -9.46 17.79 26.45
C PRO A 112 -10.47 16.74 25.94
N LEU A 113 -11.76 17.09 25.93
CA LEU A 113 -12.83 16.20 25.45
C LEU A 113 -12.66 15.88 23.97
N PHE A 114 -12.38 16.88 23.14
CA PHE A 114 -12.15 16.72 21.70
C PHE A 114 -10.96 15.80 21.44
N PHE A 115 -9.85 16.01 22.16
CA PHE A 115 -8.64 15.20 22.01
C PHE A 115 -8.87 13.75 22.42
N LYS A 116 -9.55 13.49 23.54
CA LYS A 116 -9.90 12.14 23.98
C LYS A 116 -10.70 11.43 22.88
N LEU A 117 -11.83 12.00 22.50
CA LEU A 117 -12.76 11.44 21.53
C LEU A 117 -12.08 11.17 20.18
N LYS A 118 -11.33 12.15 19.67
CA LYS A 118 -10.65 12.03 18.38
C LYS A 118 -9.48 11.05 18.42
N LYS A 119 -8.74 10.96 19.54
CA LYS A 119 -7.67 9.97 19.73
C LYS A 119 -8.24 8.56 19.72
N ASP A 120 -9.35 8.31 20.40
CA ASP A 120 -10.01 7.01 20.42
C ASP A 120 -10.44 6.58 19.01
N TYR A 121 -11.05 7.51 18.25
CA TYR A 121 -11.38 7.26 16.84
C TYR A 121 -10.15 6.93 15.98
N LEU A 122 -9.05 7.67 16.14
CA LEU A 122 -7.82 7.42 15.39
C LEU A 122 -7.20 6.06 15.76
N ASN A 123 -7.21 5.70 17.05
CA ASN A 123 -6.75 4.40 17.54
C ASN A 123 -7.58 3.26 16.96
N GLN A 124 -8.91 3.35 16.98
CA GLN A 124 -9.79 2.37 16.35
C GLN A 124 -9.49 2.22 14.85
N LYS A 125 -9.22 3.33 14.14
CA LYS A 125 -8.86 3.28 12.72
C LYS A 125 -7.52 2.58 12.49
N VAL A 126 -6.54 2.78 13.37
CA VAL A 126 -5.25 2.06 13.32
C VAL A 126 -5.46 0.58 13.59
N LYS A 127 -6.13 0.22 14.68
CA LYS A 127 -6.47 -1.18 15.01
C LYS A 127 -7.15 -1.90 13.84
N LYS A 128 -8.19 -1.29 13.26
CA LYS A 128 -8.89 -1.84 12.10
C LYS A 128 -7.99 -2.03 10.88
N ARG A 129 -7.05 -1.12 10.62
CA ARG A 129 -6.08 -1.29 9.52
C ARG A 129 -5.14 -2.45 9.79
N ASP A 130 -4.70 -2.61 11.03
CA ASP A 130 -3.77 -3.69 11.39
C ASP A 130 -4.48 -5.05 11.40
N GLU A 131 -5.74 -5.12 11.83
CA GLU A 131 -6.62 -6.29 11.65
C GLU A 131 -6.78 -6.66 10.18
N ILE A 132 -7.00 -5.67 9.30
CA ILE A 132 -7.09 -5.92 7.85
C ILE A 132 -5.77 -6.44 7.30
N LYS A 133 -4.63 -5.86 7.71
CA LYS A 133 -3.31 -6.35 7.28
C LYS A 133 -3.04 -7.78 7.76
N LYS A 134 -3.34 -8.09 9.01
CA LYS A 134 -3.21 -9.43 9.59
C LYS A 134 -4.06 -10.43 8.82
N TYR A 135 -5.33 -10.09 8.59
CA TYR A 135 -6.25 -10.92 7.80
C TYR A 135 -5.71 -11.19 6.39
N ILE A 136 -5.25 -10.14 5.70
CA ILE A 136 -4.67 -10.26 4.36
C ILE A 136 -3.45 -11.18 4.39
N PHE A 137 -2.55 -10.99 5.35
CA PHE A 137 -1.35 -11.80 5.50
C PHE A 137 -1.69 -13.29 5.70
N GLU A 138 -2.65 -13.58 6.58
CA GLU A 138 -3.14 -14.94 6.82
C GLU A 138 -3.70 -15.57 5.54
N LYS A 139 -4.50 -14.83 4.76
CA LYS A 139 -5.01 -15.33 3.48
C LYS A 139 -3.92 -15.56 2.44
N MET A 140 -2.95 -14.66 2.34
CA MET A 140 -1.82 -14.82 1.41
C MET A 140 -0.94 -16.03 1.77
N ASN A 141 -0.87 -16.42 3.05
CA ASN A 141 -0.12 -17.60 3.49
C ASN A 141 -0.77 -18.93 3.09
N ILE A 142 -2.10 -18.96 2.96
CA ILE A 142 -2.88 -20.14 2.54
C ILE A 142 -2.69 -20.46 1.06
N LEU A 143 -2.23 -19.49 0.25
CA LEU A 143 -2.02 -19.70 -1.18
C LEU A 143 -1.09 -20.91 -1.46
N PRO A 144 -1.30 -21.60 -2.60
CA PRO A 144 -0.42 -22.68 -3.04
C PRO A 144 1.06 -22.25 -3.10
N ASP A 145 1.97 -23.17 -2.76
CA ASP A 145 3.41 -22.85 -2.66
C ASP A 145 4.03 -22.41 -3.98
N ASN A 146 3.58 -22.98 -5.10
CA ASN A 146 3.97 -22.54 -6.44
C ASN A 146 3.61 -21.07 -6.66
N ILE A 147 2.35 -20.68 -6.39
CA ILE A 147 1.89 -19.29 -6.51
C ILE A 147 2.71 -18.35 -5.61
N LYS A 148 2.89 -18.72 -4.34
CA LYS A 148 3.70 -17.92 -3.40
C LYS A 148 5.13 -17.73 -3.91
N LYS A 149 5.72 -18.75 -4.51
CA LYS A 149 7.07 -18.70 -5.09
C LYS A 149 7.15 -17.72 -6.26
N TYR A 150 6.18 -17.73 -7.17
CA TYR A 150 6.11 -16.76 -8.28
C TYR A 150 5.93 -15.32 -7.77
N ILE A 151 5.00 -15.09 -6.84
CA ILE A 151 4.79 -13.76 -6.22
C ILE A 151 6.09 -13.24 -5.57
N ARG A 152 6.81 -14.12 -4.85
CA ARG A 152 8.10 -13.76 -4.22
C ARG A 152 9.18 -13.42 -5.24
N ASN A 153 9.28 -14.18 -6.34
CA ASN A 153 10.29 -13.91 -7.36
C ASN A 153 9.99 -12.64 -8.16
N LEU A 154 8.73 -12.35 -8.47
CA LEU A 154 8.34 -11.06 -9.06
C LEU A 154 8.66 -9.89 -8.12
N ALA A 155 8.44 -10.04 -6.80
CA ALA A 155 8.84 -9.04 -5.82
C ALA A 155 10.36 -8.81 -5.80
N LYS A 156 11.14 -9.90 -5.80
CA LYS A 156 12.61 -9.83 -5.82
C LYS A 156 13.14 -9.16 -7.07
N TYR A 157 12.53 -9.48 -8.22
CA TYR A 157 12.88 -8.83 -9.48
C TYR A 157 12.67 -7.32 -9.40
N GLU A 158 11.51 -6.86 -8.92
CA GLU A 158 11.27 -5.42 -8.72
C GLU A 158 12.28 -4.81 -7.73
N ILE A 159 12.59 -5.47 -6.61
CA ILE A 159 13.62 -5.00 -5.67
C ILE A 159 14.98 -4.80 -6.37
N ASN A 160 15.39 -5.73 -7.24
CA ASN A 160 16.69 -5.69 -7.90
C ASN A 160 16.83 -4.53 -8.89
N ILE A 161 15.72 -4.04 -9.46
CA ILE A 161 15.74 -2.92 -10.43
C ILE A 161 15.69 -1.57 -9.73
N ILE A 162 15.02 -1.48 -8.56
CA ILE A 162 14.80 -0.20 -7.90
C ILE A 162 15.99 0.16 -7.00
N LYS A 163 16.57 1.34 -7.21
CA LYS A 163 17.54 1.96 -6.27
C LYS A 163 16.94 2.37 -4.91
N SER A 164 15.63 2.27 -4.74
CA SER A 164 14.88 2.74 -3.58
C SER A 164 14.21 1.56 -2.88
N LYS A 165 14.11 1.60 -1.55
CA LYS A 165 13.58 0.49 -0.73
C LYS A 165 12.05 0.29 -0.84
N LYS A 166 11.35 0.92 -1.80
CA LYS A 166 9.88 0.87 -1.92
C LYS A 166 9.44 0.16 -3.19
N ILE A 167 8.87 -1.03 -3.00
CA ILE A 167 8.31 -1.90 -4.04
C ILE A 167 6.89 -1.41 -4.39
N LYS A 168 6.77 -0.55 -5.40
CA LYS A 168 5.52 0.16 -5.70
C LYS A 168 4.56 -0.70 -6.51
N VAL A 169 5.03 -1.36 -7.56
CA VAL A 169 4.17 -2.08 -8.50
C VAL A 169 3.63 -3.35 -7.86
N TRP A 170 4.48 -4.10 -7.15
CA TRP A 170 4.08 -5.30 -6.41
C TRP A 170 2.98 -5.00 -5.39
N SER A 171 3.16 -3.95 -4.57
CA SER A 171 2.18 -3.56 -3.55
C SER A 171 0.90 -2.97 -4.16
N LYS A 172 0.95 -2.53 -5.42
CA LYS A 172 -0.21 -2.03 -6.17
C LYS A 172 -1.01 -3.16 -6.83
N ILE A 173 -0.33 -4.14 -7.40
CA ILE A 173 -0.93 -5.16 -8.28
C ILE A 173 -1.06 -6.52 -7.59
N LEU A 174 0.03 -7.04 -7.00
CA LEU A 174 0.09 -8.43 -6.51
C LEU A 174 -0.39 -8.59 -5.08
N TYR A 175 -0.24 -7.56 -4.23
CA TYR A 175 -0.68 -7.63 -2.84
C TYR A 175 -2.07 -7.01 -2.66
N PRO A 176 -3.07 -7.74 -2.12
CA PRO A 176 -4.40 -7.20 -1.93
C PRO A 176 -4.40 -6.09 -0.87
N LYS A 177 -5.27 -5.10 -1.04
CA LYS A 177 -5.40 -3.95 -0.13
C LYS A 177 -6.64 -4.02 0.77
N THR A 178 -7.54 -4.95 0.49
CA THR A 178 -8.82 -5.11 1.18
C THR A 178 -9.13 -6.58 1.47
N LYS A 179 -9.97 -6.85 2.47
CA LYS A 179 -10.44 -8.21 2.77
C LYS A 179 -11.14 -8.87 1.58
N LYS A 180 -11.94 -8.10 0.82
CA LYS A 180 -12.64 -8.58 -0.39
C LYS A 180 -11.65 -9.05 -1.46
N GLN A 181 -10.62 -8.25 -1.75
CA GLN A 181 -9.58 -8.64 -2.71
C GLN A 181 -8.80 -9.87 -2.24
N ALA A 182 -8.46 -9.96 -0.94
CA ALA A 182 -7.78 -11.15 -0.41
C ALA A 182 -8.63 -12.41 -0.56
N ASN A 183 -9.94 -12.34 -0.31
CA ASN A 183 -10.85 -13.47 -0.52
C ASN A 183 -10.97 -13.83 -2.00
N LEU A 184 -11.03 -12.82 -2.88
CA LEU A 184 -11.10 -13.04 -4.32
C LEU A 184 -9.86 -13.81 -4.82
N ILE A 185 -8.68 -13.42 -4.36
CA ILE A 185 -7.40 -14.04 -4.75
C ILE A 185 -7.33 -15.52 -4.38
N LEU A 186 -7.99 -15.96 -3.30
CA LEU A 186 -8.04 -17.39 -2.93
C LEU A 186 -8.80 -18.23 -3.95
N ASN A 187 -9.71 -17.62 -4.72
CA ASN A 187 -10.54 -18.29 -5.71
C ASN A 187 -9.98 -18.14 -7.13
N TYR A 188 -8.81 -17.53 -7.29
CA TYR A 188 -8.18 -17.35 -8.60
C TYR A 188 -7.82 -18.69 -9.22
N LYS A 189 -8.27 -18.88 -10.46
CA LYS A 189 -7.82 -19.95 -11.33
C LYS A 189 -6.48 -19.57 -11.95
N LYS A 190 -5.82 -20.54 -12.59
CA LYS A 190 -4.53 -20.32 -13.26
C LYS A 190 -4.56 -19.13 -14.23
N LYS A 191 -5.65 -18.97 -15.00
CA LYS A 191 -5.83 -17.84 -15.94
C LYS A 191 -5.82 -16.49 -15.25
N ASP A 192 -6.48 -16.37 -14.09
CA ASP A 192 -6.52 -15.13 -13.32
C ASP A 192 -5.12 -14.73 -12.83
N TRP A 193 -4.31 -15.72 -12.44
CA TRP A 193 -2.91 -15.51 -12.07
C TRP A 193 -2.05 -15.08 -13.26
N ILE A 194 -2.22 -15.69 -14.43
CA ILE A 194 -1.51 -15.30 -15.66
C ILE A 194 -1.82 -13.83 -15.97
N LEU A 195 -3.10 -13.45 -16.02
CA LEU A 195 -3.53 -12.07 -16.28
C LEU A 195 -2.97 -11.09 -15.23
N LEU A 196 -2.91 -11.49 -13.96
CA LEU A 196 -2.35 -10.65 -12.90
C LEU A 196 -0.83 -10.46 -13.08
N PHE A 197 -0.10 -11.50 -13.47
CA PHE A 197 1.34 -11.44 -13.71
C PHE A 197 1.67 -10.64 -14.98
N ASP A 198 0.89 -10.77 -16.05
CA ASP A 198 1.03 -9.95 -17.25
C ASP A 198 0.83 -8.47 -16.92
N LYS A 199 -0.25 -8.14 -16.19
CA LYS A 199 -0.49 -6.78 -15.71
C LYS A 199 0.65 -6.25 -14.84
N PHE A 200 1.23 -7.10 -14.00
CA PHE A 200 2.41 -6.72 -13.22
C PHE A 200 3.59 -6.38 -14.14
N SER A 201 3.87 -7.21 -15.14
CA SER A 201 4.95 -6.99 -16.12
C SER A 201 4.77 -5.66 -16.87
N GLU A 202 3.55 -5.39 -17.36
CA GLU A 202 3.25 -4.11 -18.03
C GLU A 202 3.48 -2.89 -17.14
N GLU A 203 3.02 -2.94 -15.88
CA GLU A 203 3.18 -1.84 -14.94
C GLU A 203 4.64 -1.64 -14.52
N ILE A 204 5.42 -2.72 -14.42
CA ILE A 204 6.86 -2.66 -14.17
C ILE A 204 7.57 -1.94 -15.32
N LYS A 205 7.29 -2.29 -16.58
CA LYS A 205 7.85 -1.64 -17.76
C LYS A 205 7.55 -0.14 -17.80
N LYS A 206 6.33 0.24 -17.42
CA LYS A 206 5.89 1.65 -17.38
C LYS A 206 6.58 2.44 -16.26
N GLU A 207 6.74 1.86 -15.07
CA GLU A 207 7.30 2.55 -13.91
C GLU A 207 8.84 2.60 -13.93
N TYR A 208 9.51 1.59 -14.48
CA TYR A 208 10.97 1.43 -14.41
C TYR A 208 11.61 1.30 -15.79
N LYS A 209 12.49 2.28 -16.13
CA LYS A 209 13.19 2.31 -17.43
C LYS A 209 14.12 1.11 -17.67
N ASN A 210 14.77 0.59 -16.63
CA ASN A 210 15.77 -0.48 -16.75
C ASN A 210 15.15 -1.87 -16.56
N THR A 211 13.96 -2.09 -17.12
CA THR A 211 13.26 -3.38 -17.00
C THR A 211 13.83 -4.37 -18.02
N ASP A 212 14.31 -5.52 -17.56
CA ASP A 212 14.60 -6.67 -18.42
C ASP A 212 13.30 -7.41 -18.78
N GLU A 213 12.73 -7.02 -19.92
CA GLU A 213 11.46 -7.57 -20.39
C GLU A 213 11.55 -9.07 -20.70
N LYS A 214 12.69 -9.52 -21.23
CA LYS A 214 12.90 -10.93 -21.60
C LYS A 214 12.87 -11.80 -20.34
N TYR A 215 13.50 -11.36 -19.26
CA TYR A 215 13.44 -12.08 -17.99
C TYR A 215 12.03 -12.16 -17.40
N LEU A 216 11.26 -11.06 -17.43
CA LEU A 216 9.86 -11.08 -16.97
C LEU A 216 8.99 -12.03 -17.79
N GLN A 217 9.13 -11.99 -19.12
CA GLN A 217 8.42 -12.92 -20.01
C GLN A 217 8.80 -14.36 -19.69
N LYS A 218 10.10 -14.66 -19.51
CA LYS A 218 10.56 -16.01 -19.10
C LYS A 218 9.90 -16.44 -17.79
N LEU A 219 9.87 -15.59 -16.77
CA LEU A 219 9.20 -15.92 -15.50
C LEU A 219 7.72 -16.27 -15.69
N ILE A 220 6.98 -15.48 -16.47
CA ILE A 220 5.56 -15.75 -16.71
C ILE A 220 5.37 -17.02 -17.54
N SER A 221 6.22 -17.25 -18.54
CA SER A 221 6.19 -18.47 -19.35
C SER A 221 6.45 -19.73 -18.53
N LEU A 222 7.38 -19.71 -17.57
CA LEU A 222 7.59 -20.83 -16.66
C LEU A 222 6.34 -21.11 -15.82
N PHE A 223 5.61 -20.06 -15.40
CA PHE A 223 4.35 -20.23 -14.67
C PHE A 223 3.27 -20.89 -15.55
N ILE A 224 3.14 -20.43 -16.80
CA ILE A 224 2.19 -20.99 -17.77
C ILE A 224 2.49 -22.47 -18.03
N LEU A 225 3.77 -22.85 -18.09
CA LEU A 225 4.23 -24.23 -18.32
C LEU A 225 4.26 -25.11 -17.05
N ASP A 226 3.80 -24.62 -15.90
CA ASP A 226 3.87 -25.33 -14.60
C ASP A 226 5.29 -25.80 -14.23
N LEU A 227 6.30 -25.01 -14.58
CA LEU A 227 7.71 -25.30 -14.31
C LEU A 227 8.26 -24.55 -13.09
N ASP A 228 9.36 -25.06 -12.53
CA ASP A 228 10.08 -24.41 -11.45
C ASP A 228 11.03 -23.33 -11.98
N ILE A 229 11.01 -22.14 -11.36
CA ILE A 229 11.88 -21.01 -11.71
C ILE A 229 13.37 -21.31 -11.52
N LYS A 230 13.74 -22.19 -10.59
CA LYS A 230 15.15 -22.43 -10.24
C LYS A 230 15.82 -23.50 -11.10
N LYS A 231 15.05 -24.43 -11.64
CA LYS A 231 15.58 -25.61 -12.33
C LYS A 231 14.65 -25.97 -13.47
N TYR A 232 15.09 -25.65 -14.68
CA TYR A 232 14.45 -26.07 -15.92
C TYR A 232 15.52 -26.26 -17.01
N SER A 233 15.36 -27.30 -17.83
CA SER A 233 16.10 -27.50 -19.09
C SER A 233 15.20 -27.30 -20.30
N LEU A 234 15.78 -27.13 -21.50
CA LEU A 234 15.00 -27.09 -22.75
C LEU A 234 14.22 -28.39 -23.00
N GLU A 235 14.78 -29.52 -22.57
CA GLU A 235 14.11 -30.82 -22.63
C GLU A 235 12.91 -30.87 -21.69
N GLU A 236 13.04 -30.38 -20.45
CA GLU A 236 11.95 -30.29 -19.48
C GLU A 236 10.84 -29.35 -19.97
N ILE A 237 11.20 -28.23 -20.60
CA ILE A 237 10.25 -27.32 -21.26
C ILE A 237 9.47 -28.06 -22.35
N ASN A 238 10.15 -28.74 -23.26
CA ASN A 238 9.50 -29.48 -24.34
C ASN A 238 8.62 -30.62 -23.80
N LYS A 239 9.08 -31.33 -22.76
CA LYS A 239 8.32 -32.40 -22.09
C LYS A 239 7.04 -31.85 -21.45
N GLN A 240 7.14 -30.79 -20.65
CA GLN A 240 5.95 -30.19 -20.02
C GLN A 240 5.00 -29.58 -21.04
N TYR A 241 5.53 -28.92 -22.06
CA TYR A 241 4.70 -28.42 -23.16
C TYR A 241 3.91 -29.56 -23.82
N ARG A 242 4.53 -30.69 -24.15
CA ARG A 242 3.83 -31.85 -24.76
C ARG A 242 2.73 -32.40 -23.86
N ILE A 243 2.95 -32.44 -22.55
CA ILE A 243 1.94 -32.89 -21.57
C ILE A 243 0.76 -31.92 -21.55
N LEU A 244 1.03 -30.62 -21.38
CA LEU A 244 -0.01 -29.60 -21.31
C LEU A 244 -0.72 -29.41 -22.65
N SER A 245 -0.01 -29.48 -23.77
CA SER A 245 -0.57 -29.32 -25.11
C SER A 245 -1.61 -30.39 -25.41
N LYS A 246 -1.37 -31.65 -25.03
CA LYS A 246 -2.38 -32.73 -25.14
C LYS A 246 -3.60 -32.44 -24.28
N LYS A 247 -3.40 -31.95 -23.06
CA LYS A 247 -4.50 -31.63 -22.13
C LYS A 247 -5.39 -30.48 -22.62
N TYR A 248 -4.80 -29.47 -23.28
CA TYR A 248 -5.52 -28.26 -23.70
C TYR A 248 -5.76 -28.20 -25.22
N HIS A 249 -5.51 -29.28 -25.97
CA HIS A 249 -5.66 -29.30 -27.43
C HIS A 249 -7.13 -29.09 -27.84
N PRO A 250 -7.46 -28.16 -28.76
CA PRO A 250 -8.83 -27.93 -29.21
C PRO A 250 -9.54 -29.18 -29.73
N ASP A 251 -8.84 -29.97 -30.55
CA ASP A 251 -9.40 -31.22 -31.12
C ASP A 251 -9.70 -32.30 -30.07
N LEU A 252 -9.14 -32.17 -28.87
CA LEU A 252 -9.41 -33.06 -27.73
C LEU A 252 -10.42 -32.42 -26.74
N GLY A 253 -11.16 -31.40 -27.18
CA GLY A 253 -12.12 -30.65 -26.36
C GLY A 253 -11.47 -29.59 -25.45
N GLY A 254 -10.19 -29.29 -25.64
CA GLY A 254 -9.46 -28.27 -24.90
C GLY A 254 -9.79 -26.84 -25.33
N ASN A 255 -9.35 -25.87 -24.53
CA ASN A 255 -9.57 -24.45 -24.83
C ASN A 255 -8.45 -23.89 -25.72
N SER A 256 -8.80 -23.44 -26.93
CA SER A 256 -7.86 -22.84 -27.89
C SER A 256 -7.06 -21.66 -27.32
N TYR A 257 -7.66 -20.84 -26.46
CA TYR A 257 -6.95 -19.74 -25.80
C TYR A 257 -5.80 -20.25 -24.91
N ASP A 258 -6.04 -21.30 -24.12
CA ASP A 258 -5.02 -21.87 -23.24
C ASP A 258 -3.90 -22.55 -24.03
N PHE A 259 -4.27 -23.23 -25.11
CA PHE A 259 -3.32 -23.83 -26.04
C PHE A 259 -2.40 -22.77 -26.67
N ASN A 260 -2.97 -21.66 -27.14
CA ASN A 260 -2.20 -20.55 -27.71
C ASN A 260 -1.29 -19.89 -26.66
N LEU A 261 -1.74 -19.77 -25.41
CA LEU A 261 -0.88 -19.30 -24.32
C LEU A 261 0.31 -20.23 -24.08
N LEU A 262 0.11 -21.55 -24.14
CA LEU A 262 1.20 -22.53 -24.01
C LEU A 262 2.22 -22.43 -25.14
N GLN A 263 1.75 -22.27 -26.38
CA GLN A 263 2.63 -22.08 -27.54
C GLN A 263 3.49 -20.83 -27.39
N LYS A 264 2.86 -19.70 -27.03
CA LYS A 264 3.57 -18.43 -26.77
C LYS A 264 4.54 -18.56 -25.60
N ALA A 265 4.16 -19.25 -24.53
CA ALA A 265 5.04 -19.46 -23.38
C ALA A 265 6.29 -20.27 -23.78
N ARG A 266 6.11 -21.32 -24.59
CA ARG A 266 7.22 -22.14 -25.10
C ARG A 266 8.15 -21.33 -26.00
N SER A 267 7.63 -20.53 -26.93
CA SER A 267 8.46 -19.81 -27.92
C SER A 267 9.44 -18.83 -27.28
N VAL A 268 9.15 -18.31 -26.07
CA VAL A 268 10.05 -17.43 -25.30
C VAL A 268 11.42 -18.08 -24.99
N PHE A 269 11.54 -19.41 -25.06
CA PHE A 269 12.78 -20.13 -24.79
C PHE A 269 13.57 -20.55 -26.03
N PHE A 270 12.98 -20.44 -27.23
CA PHE A 270 13.59 -20.88 -28.49
C PHE A 270 13.91 -19.71 -29.44
N ASN A 271 13.51 -18.49 -29.05
CA ASN A 271 13.85 -17.23 -29.71
C ASN A 271 14.93 -16.47 -28.93
#